data_AF-A0A679JYD9-F1
#
_entry.id   AF-A0A679JYD9-F1
#
_cell.length_a   1.000
_cell.length_b   1.000
_cell.length_c   1.000
_cell.angle_alpha   90.00
_cell.angle_beta   90.00
_cell.angle_gamma   90.00
#
_symmetry.space_group_name_H-M   'P 1'
#
loop_
_entity.id
_entity.type
_entity.pdbx_description
1 polymer ?
#
loop_
_entity_poly.entity_id
_entity_poly.type
_entity_poly.pdbx_seq_one_letter_code
_entity_poly.pdbx_strand_id
1 'polypeptide(L)'
;MSMTTITQKKGNRSMNDASSPQGLSILRDPLLRNALILVAALAGALFVARAPTSYTGELPVIGDYVPLKLNAVYIVVFAPILATIACVALLIEASQQSGGQSWSRSGRKRNNRTLLAIVFAVIVGLTTAVSLQYFLILAPAELCPTRPHFDLLWTNLPGHNRITHCMSGTEEINKATPYYVEPQLLQAWAYVACLIATPVLLGAAWWRLGR
;
A
#
# COMPACT_ATOMS: atom_id res chain seq x y z
N MET A 1 52.26 2.75 50.25
CA MET A 1 52.65 3.82 49.32
C MET A 1 51.55 3.99 48.29
N SER A 2 50.75 5.04 48.44
CA SER A 2 49.74 5.47 47.47
C SER A 2 50.40 6.08 46.24
N MET A 3 49.88 5.80 45.06
CA MET A 3 50.11 6.64 43.89
C MET A 3 48.80 6.74 43.08
N THR A 4 48.03 7.75 43.45
CA THR A 4 47.05 8.44 42.60
C THR A 4 47.79 9.24 41.56
N THR A 5 47.45 9.04 40.28
CA THR A 5 47.77 10.00 39.22
C THR A 5 46.52 10.24 38.39
N ILE A 6 45.86 11.36 38.67
CA ILE A 6 44.87 11.99 37.79
C ILE A 6 45.63 13.08 37.03
N THR A 7 45.61 13.03 35.69
CA THR A 7 45.92 14.22 34.89
C THR A 7 44.93 14.36 33.74
N GLN A 8 44.29 15.52 33.73
CA GLN A 8 43.27 15.98 32.80
C GLN A 8 43.83 16.40 31.42
N LYS A 9 43.08 16.05 30.37
CA LYS A 9 42.49 16.97 29.37
C LYS A 9 43.42 17.86 28.51
N LYS A 10 43.55 17.47 27.23
CA LYS A 10 43.56 18.35 26.04
C LYS A 10 43.33 17.44 24.84
N GLY A 11 42.17 17.46 24.19
CA GLY A 11 41.85 18.50 23.22
C GLY A 11 42.09 17.95 21.82
N ASN A 12 41.13 17.19 21.30
CA ASN A 12 40.92 17.01 19.86
C ASN A 12 39.47 16.56 19.66
N ARG A 13 38.56 17.53 19.78
CA ARG A 13 37.22 17.39 19.23
C ARG A 13 37.39 17.51 17.72
N SER A 14 37.68 16.38 17.07
CA SER A 14 37.56 16.27 15.62
C SER A 14 36.09 16.50 15.30
N MET A 15 35.81 17.71 14.85
CA MET A 15 34.52 18.18 14.40
C MET A 15 34.28 17.61 13.00
N ASN A 16 34.07 16.29 12.95
CA ASN A 16 33.76 15.51 11.75
C ASN A 16 32.77 14.40 12.11
N ASP A 17 31.73 14.72 12.89
CA ASP A 17 30.49 13.94 12.80
C ASP A 17 29.75 14.42 11.54
N ALA A 18 30.34 14.07 10.40
CA ALA A 18 29.64 14.02 9.15
C ALA A 18 28.42 13.11 9.35
N SER A 19 27.25 13.71 9.31
CA SER A 19 25.95 13.07 9.18
C SER A 19 26.00 11.94 8.14
N SER A 20 26.11 10.69 8.58
CA SER A 20 26.10 9.46 7.77
C SER A 20 25.93 8.26 8.72
N PRO A 21 25.22 7.13 8.44
CA PRO A 21 24.42 6.71 7.29
C PRO A 21 23.09 6.04 7.76
N GLN A 22 22.31 6.69 8.62
CA GLN A 22 21.14 6.01 9.21
C GLN A 22 20.02 5.73 8.18
N GLY A 23 19.80 6.64 7.22
CA GLY A 23 18.81 6.47 6.16
C GLY A 23 19.09 5.27 5.23
N LEU A 24 20.35 5.05 4.84
CA LEU A 24 20.74 3.88 4.03
C LEU A 24 20.67 2.55 4.82
N SER A 25 20.78 2.59 6.15
CA SER A 25 20.72 1.38 6.98
C SER A 25 19.32 0.77 7.09
N ILE A 26 18.28 1.58 6.88
CA ILE A 26 16.86 1.17 6.92
C ILE A 26 16.49 0.31 5.71
N LEU A 27 17.03 0.65 4.53
CA LEU A 27 16.80 -0.08 3.26
C LEU A 27 17.49 -1.45 3.20
N ARG A 28 18.32 -1.78 4.20
CA ARG A 28 19.03 -3.06 4.26
C ARG A 28 18.16 -4.19 4.79
N ASP A 29 17.09 -3.87 5.53
CA ASP A 29 16.08 -4.85 5.93
C ASP A 29 15.08 -5.05 4.77
N PRO A 30 15.03 -6.23 4.14
CA PRO A 30 14.18 -6.46 2.98
C PRO A 30 12.69 -6.30 3.30
N LEU A 31 12.27 -6.71 4.50
CA LEU A 31 10.87 -6.65 4.90
C LEU A 31 10.42 -5.20 5.08
N LEU A 32 11.20 -4.41 5.82
CA LEU A 32 10.90 -3.00 6.03
C LEU A 32 11.00 -2.20 4.72
N ARG A 33 11.97 -2.49 3.87
CA ARG A 33 12.10 -1.87 2.55
C ARG A 33 10.86 -2.15 1.68
N ASN A 34 10.43 -3.41 1.59
CA ASN A 34 9.30 -3.79 0.76
C ASN A 34 8.00 -3.19 1.31
N ALA A 35 7.84 -3.12 2.64
CA ALA A 35 6.72 -2.45 3.27
C ALA A 35 6.70 -0.93 2.98
N LEU A 36 7.86 -0.26 2.99
CA LEU A 36 7.97 1.17 2.61
C LEU A 36 7.68 1.40 1.12
N ILE A 37 8.12 0.51 0.24
CA ILE A 37 7.77 0.55 -1.19
C ILE A 37 6.25 0.44 -1.36
N LEU A 38 5.60 -0.47 -0.63
CA LEU A 38 4.16 -0.62 -0.64
C LEU A 38 3.44 0.65 -0.15
N VAL A 39 3.93 1.28 0.91
CA VAL A 39 3.40 2.58 1.37
C VAL A 39 3.50 3.63 0.27
N ALA A 40 4.66 3.76 -0.38
CA ALA A 40 4.85 4.73 -1.45
C ALA A 40 3.92 4.47 -2.65
N ALA A 41 3.77 3.19 -3.04
CA ALA A 41 2.87 2.79 -4.12
C ALA A 41 1.39 3.08 -3.78
N LEU A 42 0.95 2.78 -2.56
CA LEU A 42 -0.40 3.06 -2.08
C LEU A 42 -0.69 4.56 -1.99
N ALA A 43 0.26 5.36 -1.49
CA ALA A 43 0.13 6.81 -1.46
C ALA A 43 0.05 7.41 -2.87
N GLY A 44 0.86 6.89 -3.81
CA GLY A 44 0.79 7.25 -5.23
C GLY A 44 -0.57 6.89 -5.85
N ALA A 45 -1.08 5.68 -5.57
CA ALA A 45 -2.40 5.26 -6.04
C ALA A 45 -3.51 6.18 -5.53
N LEU A 46 -3.48 6.54 -4.24
CA LEU A 46 -4.45 7.45 -3.63
C LEU A 46 -4.40 8.85 -4.25
N PHE A 47 -3.20 9.33 -4.58
CA PHE A 47 -2.99 10.62 -5.25
C PHE A 47 -3.58 10.61 -6.67
N VAL A 48 -3.26 9.60 -7.48
CA VAL A 48 -3.75 9.48 -8.87
C VAL A 48 -5.27 9.30 -8.90
N ALA A 49 -5.84 8.60 -7.94
CA ALA A 49 -7.29 8.46 -7.83
C ALA A 49 -8.01 9.77 -7.47
N ARG A 50 -7.32 10.76 -6.88
CA ARG A 50 -7.89 12.07 -6.54
C ARG A 50 -7.63 13.13 -7.60
N ALA A 51 -6.48 13.06 -8.27
CA ALA A 51 -6.12 13.90 -9.40
C ALA A 51 -6.15 13.01 -10.66
N PRO A 52 -7.33 12.80 -11.27
CA PRO A 52 -7.51 11.78 -12.28
C PRO A 52 -6.65 12.10 -13.51
N THR A 53 -5.57 11.33 -13.69
CA THR A 53 -4.66 11.43 -14.83
C THR A 53 -4.86 10.22 -15.76
N SER A 54 -4.94 10.45 -17.07
CA SER A 54 -4.84 9.40 -18.07
C SER A 54 -3.39 9.23 -18.51
N TYR A 55 -2.84 8.03 -18.39
CA TYR A 55 -1.53 7.71 -18.96
C TYR A 55 -1.75 7.04 -20.32
N THR A 56 -1.37 7.73 -21.40
CA THR A 56 -1.38 7.17 -22.76
C THR A 56 -0.11 6.35 -22.98
N GLY A 57 -0.01 5.22 -22.28
CA GLY A 57 1.00 4.19 -22.53
C GLY A 57 0.29 2.87 -22.69
N GLU A 58 0.29 2.32 -23.90
CA GLU A 58 -0.23 0.98 -24.15
C GLU A 58 0.65 -0.02 -23.39
N LEU A 59 0.04 -0.91 -22.61
CA LEU A 59 0.76 -1.98 -21.91
C LEU A 59 1.16 -3.05 -22.94
N PRO A 60 2.46 -3.25 -23.24
CA PRO A 60 2.92 -4.07 -24.37
C PRO A 60 2.74 -5.59 -24.18
N VAL A 61 2.04 -6.05 -23.13
CA VAL A 61 1.83 -7.48 -22.83
C VAL A 61 0.37 -7.91 -22.99
N ILE A 62 -0.58 -6.96 -23.07
CA ILE A 62 -2.03 -7.23 -23.22
C ILE A 62 -2.60 -6.54 -24.47
N GLY A 63 -1.76 -5.76 -25.17
CA GLY A 63 -2.13 -4.78 -26.20
C GLY A 63 -2.92 -5.31 -27.40
N ASP A 64 -2.81 -6.60 -27.74
CA ASP A 64 -3.50 -7.13 -28.93
C ASP A 64 -4.96 -7.52 -28.69
N TYR A 65 -5.40 -7.67 -27.43
CA TYR A 65 -6.76 -8.14 -27.12
C TYR A 65 -7.58 -7.19 -26.24
N VAL A 66 -6.94 -6.30 -25.47
CA VAL A 66 -7.65 -5.26 -24.73
C VAL A 66 -6.77 -4.00 -24.69
N PRO A 67 -7.16 -2.89 -25.33
CA PRO A 67 -6.44 -1.62 -25.23
C PRO A 67 -6.62 -1.05 -23.82
N LEU A 68 -5.84 -1.53 -22.84
CA LEU A 68 -5.80 -0.97 -21.50
C LEU A 68 -4.98 0.33 -21.54
N LYS A 69 -5.67 1.46 -21.74
CA LYS A 69 -5.14 2.76 -21.34
C LYS A 69 -5.10 2.79 -19.81
N LEU A 70 -3.91 2.88 -19.23
CA LEU A 70 -3.77 2.93 -17.77
C LEU A 70 -4.37 4.24 -17.25
N ASN A 71 -5.39 4.12 -16.41
CA ASN A 71 -6.22 5.24 -15.98
C ASN A 71 -6.55 5.11 -14.49
N ALA A 72 -6.87 6.24 -13.84
CA ALA A 72 -7.25 6.33 -12.43
C ALA A 72 -8.30 5.29 -12.02
N VAL A 73 -9.28 4.99 -12.88
CA VAL A 73 -10.31 3.94 -12.61
C VAL A 73 -9.68 2.56 -12.41
N TYR A 74 -8.72 2.17 -13.27
CA TYR A 74 -8.02 0.90 -13.11
C TYR A 74 -7.18 0.85 -11.83
N ILE A 75 -6.58 1.99 -11.45
CA ILE A 75 -5.81 2.09 -10.21
C ILE A 75 -6.71 1.91 -9.00
N VAL A 76 -7.87 2.58 -8.95
CA VAL A 76 -8.84 2.42 -7.85
C VAL A 76 -9.37 0.98 -7.78
N VAL A 77 -9.60 0.35 -8.93
CA VAL A 77 -10.10 -1.02 -9.01
C VAL A 77 -9.06 -2.05 -8.56
N PHE A 78 -7.81 -1.95 -9.01
CA PHE A 78 -6.81 -3.01 -8.81
C PHE A 78 -5.86 -2.77 -7.63
N ALA A 79 -5.63 -1.52 -7.20
CA ALA A 79 -4.68 -1.22 -6.13
C ALA A 79 -4.99 -1.94 -4.80
N PRO A 80 -6.25 -2.03 -4.32
CA PRO A 80 -6.56 -2.78 -3.10
C PRO A 80 -6.19 -4.27 -3.18
N ILE A 81 -6.41 -4.88 -4.35
CA ILE A 81 -6.14 -6.29 -4.60
C ILE A 81 -4.63 -6.52 -4.59
N LEU A 82 -3.88 -5.70 -5.34
CA LEU A 82 -2.42 -5.76 -5.38
C LEU A 82 -1.78 -5.50 -4.01
N ALA A 83 -2.34 -4.58 -3.23
CA ALA A 83 -1.88 -4.31 -1.88
C ALA A 83 -2.08 -5.50 -0.94
N THR A 84 -3.23 -6.18 -1.05
CA THR A 84 -3.51 -7.39 -0.28
C THR A 84 -2.53 -8.52 -0.65
N ILE A 85 -2.25 -8.71 -1.95
CA ILE A 85 -1.25 -9.68 -2.44
C ILE A 85 0.15 -9.33 -1.91
N ALA A 86 0.54 -8.05 -1.93
CA ALA A 86 1.81 -7.62 -1.36
C ALA A 86 1.91 -7.91 0.14
N CYS A 87 0.80 -7.83 0.89
CA CYS A 87 0.76 -8.22 2.30
C CYS A 87 0.98 -9.73 2.50
N VAL A 88 0.52 -10.58 1.58
CA VAL A 88 0.86 -12.02 1.59
C VAL A 88 2.35 -12.23 1.40
N ALA A 89 2.99 -11.50 0.47
CA ALA A 89 4.43 -11.56 0.28
C ALA A 89 5.20 -11.13 1.55
N LEU A 90 4.78 -10.05 2.21
CA LEU A 90 5.35 -9.61 3.48
C LEU A 90 5.20 -10.65 4.60
N LEU A 91 4.06 -11.36 4.66
CA LEU A 91 3.86 -12.47 5.59
C LEU A 91 4.82 -13.63 5.30
N ILE A 92 5.01 -13.99 4.03
CA ILE A 92 5.95 -15.04 3.63
C ILE A 92 7.38 -14.64 4.03
N GLU A 93 7.80 -13.41 3.73
CA GLU A 93 9.12 -12.89 4.13
C GLU A 93 9.32 -12.93 5.65
N ALA A 94 8.32 -12.49 6.41
CA ALA A 94 8.34 -12.57 7.87
C ALA A 94 8.47 -14.01 8.38
N SER A 95 7.80 -14.96 7.73
CA SER A 95 7.87 -16.38 8.11
C SER A 95 9.25 -17.00 7.86
N GLN A 96 9.92 -16.61 6.78
CA GLN A 96 11.26 -17.09 6.43
C GLN A 96 12.32 -16.57 7.40
N GLN A 97 12.16 -15.35 7.92
CA GLN A 97 13.07 -14.77 8.91
C GLN A 97 12.98 -15.50 10.27
N SER A 98 11.79 -15.92 10.69
CA SER A 98 11.58 -16.69 11.93
C SER A 98 12.29 -18.05 11.93
N GLY A 99 12.49 -18.67 10.77
CA GLY A 99 13.10 -20.01 10.64
C GLY A 99 14.64 -20.08 10.61
N GLY A 100 15.34 -18.98 10.31
CA GLY A 100 16.80 -19.01 10.07
C GLY A 100 17.63 -18.01 10.88
N GLN A 101 17.04 -16.90 11.32
CA GLN A 101 17.74 -15.85 12.07
C GLN A 101 16.73 -15.13 12.95
N SER A 102 16.67 -15.51 14.23
CA SER A 102 15.84 -14.81 15.20
C SER A 102 16.09 -13.30 15.11
N TRP A 103 15.06 -12.56 14.71
CA TRP A 103 15.08 -11.09 14.61
C TRP A 103 15.44 -10.44 15.97
N SER A 104 15.25 -11.20 17.06
CA SER A 104 15.68 -10.88 18.43
C SER A 104 17.21 -11.01 18.68
N ARG A 105 17.91 -11.89 17.96
CA ARG A 105 19.35 -12.16 18.15
C ARG A 105 20.28 -11.18 17.43
N SER A 106 19.80 -10.51 16.40
CA SER A 106 20.51 -9.36 15.84
C SER A 106 20.35 -8.21 16.85
N GLY A 107 21.43 -7.78 17.53
CA GLY A 107 21.44 -6.67 18.50
C GLY A 107 21.04 -5.29 17.94
N ARG A 108 20.35 -5.26 16.79
CA ARG A 108 19.89 -4.10 16.05
C ARG A 108 18.36 -3.95 16.19
N LYS A 109 17.99 -3.18 17.23
CA LYS A 109 16.94 -2.14 17.25
C LYS A 109 15.48 -2.55 17.55
N ARG A 110 15.09 -2.38 18.82
CA ARG A 110 13.72 -2.00 19.26
C ARG A 110 13.10 -0.90 18.37
N ASN A 111 13.93 0.04 17.91
CA ASN A 111 13.50 1.13 17.01
C ASN A 111 12.99 0.65 15.64
N ASN A 112 13.58 -0.41 15.06
CA ASN A 112 13.12 -0.97 13.78
C ASN A 112 11.78 -1.68 13.92
N ARG A 113 11.54 -2.32 15.07
CA ARG A 113 10.28 -2.99 15.38
C ARG A 113 9.13 -1.98 15.55
N THR A 114 9.35 -0.87 16.26
CA THR A 114 8.36 0.21 16.36
C THR A 114 8.08 0.85 15.00
N LEU A 115 9.13 1.12 14.20
CA LEU A 115 8.96 1.66 12.86
C LEU A 115 8.16 0.72 11.95
N LEU A 116 8.44 -0.59 11.97
CA LEU A 116 7.69 -1.56 11.18
C LEU A 116 6.21 -1.61 11.59
N ALA A 117 5.90 -1.55 12.89
CA ALA A 117 4.52 -1.47 13.36
C ALA A 117 3.79 -0.22 12.83
N ILE A 118 4.46 0.93 12.85
CA ILE A 118 3.92 2.18 12.27
C ILE A 118 3.67 2.00 10.77
N VAL A 119 4.64 1.44 10.03
CA VAL A 119 4.51 1.20 8.60
C VAL A 119 3.34 0.25 8.30
N PHE A 120 3.15 -0.81 9.08
CA PHE A 120 2.01 -1.72 8.92
C PHE A 120 0.68 -1.01 9.16
N ALA A 121 0.59 -0.18 10.20
CA ALA A 121 -0.61 0.62 10.46
C ALA A 121 -0.91 1.60 9.31
N VAL A 122 0.13 2.22 8.73
CA VAL A 122 0.01 3.10 7.56
C VAL A 122 -0.47 2.33 6.33
N ILE A 123 0.04 1.11 6.09
CA ILE A 123 -0.45 0.25 4.99
C ILE A 123 -1.94 -0.04 5.17
N VAL A 124 -2.38 -0.43 6.37
CA VAL A 124 -3.81 -0.67 6.65
C VAL A 124 -4.62 0.59 6.34
N GLY A 125 -4.23 1.75 6.88
CA GLY A 125 -4.96 3.00 6.66
C GLY A 125 -5.03 3.42 5.19
N LEU A 126 -3.92 3.29 4.44
CA LEU A 126 -3.88 3.61 3.03
C LEU A 126 -4.70 2.63 2.18
N THR A 127 -4.59 1.32 2.42
CA THR A 127 -5.43 0.32 1.75
C THR A 127 -6.90 0.59 2.03
N THR A 128 -7.26 0.98 3.26
CA THR A 128 -8.63 1.38 3.57
C THR A 128 -9.07 2.61 2.79
N ALA A 129 -8.25 3.65 2.73
CA ALA A 129 -8.57 4.85 1.96
C ALA A 129 -8.75 4.57 0.46
N VAL A 130 -7.90 3.74 -0.14
CA VAL A 130 -7.99 3.37 -1.56
C VAL A 130 -9.23 2.49 -1.81
N SER A 131 -9.52 1.51 -0.95
CA SER A 131 -10.74 0.71 -1.08
C SER A 131 -12.01 1.55 -0.92
N LEU A 132 -12.01 2.55 -0.04
CA LEU A 132 -13.15 3.45 0.13
C LEU A 132 -13.39 4.31 -1.12
N GLN A 133 -12.33 4.68 -1.85
CA GLN A 133 -12.48 5.42 -3.10
C GLN A 133 -13.36 4.65 -4.10
N TYR A 134 -13.29 3.32 -4.14
CA TYR A 134 -14.17 2.52 -4.99
C TYR A 134 -15.67 2.88 -4.78
N PHE A 135 -16.13 3.03 -3.55
CA PHE A 135 -17.53 3.36 -3.24
C PHE A 135 -17.87 4.84 -3.34
N LEU A 136 -16.86 5.71 -3.26
CA LEU A 136 -17.06 7.17 -3.18
C LEU A 136 -16.94 7.88 -4.53
N ILE A 137 -16.11 7.36 -5.43
CA ILE A 137 -15.78 8.03 -6.69
C ILE A 137 -16.07 7.17 -7.93
N LEU A 138 -16.38 5.88 -7.77
CA LEU A 138 -16.77 5.03 -8.89
C LEU A 138 -18.25 4.66 -8.79
N ALA A 139 -18.97 4.85 -9.89
CA ALA A 139 -20.36 4.43 -10.05
C ALA A 139 -20.66 4.27 -11.55
N PRO A 140 -21.75 3.63 -11.95
CA PRO A 140 -22.34 3.85 -13.27
C PRO A 140 -22.73 5.32 -13.44
N ALA A 141 -22.71 5.82 -14.69
CA ALA A 141 -22.95 7.22 -15.00
C ALA A 141 -24.29 7.75 -14.43
N GLU A 142 -25.35 6.93 -14.54
CA GLU A 142 -26.70 7.25 -14.06
C GLU A 142 -26.76 7.45 -12.53
N LEU A 143 -25.82 6.84 -11.80
CA LEU A 143 -25.78 6.86 -10.34
C LEU A 143 -24.72 7.82 -9.80
N CYS A 144 -23.85 8.40 -10.62
CA CYS A 144 -22.89 9.41 -10.15
C CYS A 144 -23.50 10.60 -9.37
N PRO A 145 -24.76 11.03 -9.59
CA PRO A 145 -25.41 12.05 -8.77
C PRO A 145 -25.76 11.60 -7.35
N THR A 146 -25.96 10.29 -7.11
CA THR A 146 -26.44 9.73 -5.83
C THR A 146 -25.27 9.26 -4.97
N ARG A 147 -24.60 10.16 -4.25
CA ARG A 147 -23.49 9.77 -3.36
C ARG A 147 -23.97 9.40 -1.95
N PRO A 148 -23.35 8.43 -1.24
CA PRO A 148 -22.34 7.42 -1.65
C PRO A 148 -22.93 6.07 -2.13
N HIS A 149 -22.20 5.31 -2.97
CA HIS A 149 -22.72 4.12 -3.68
C HIS A 149 -22.55 2.79 -2.92
N PHE A 150 -22.92 2.76 -1.64
CA PHE A 150 -22.86 1.54 -0.83
C PHE A 150 -23.93 0.51 -1.18
N ASP A 151 -24.93 0.89 -1.99
CA ASP A 151 -26.01 0.00 -2.42
C ASP A 151 -25.51 -1.22 -3.22
N LEU A 152 -24.33 -1.09 -3.86
CA LEU A 152 -23.64 -2.19 -4.55
C LEU A 152 -23.21 -3.32 -3.59
N LEU A 153 -23.16 -3.09 -2.27
CA LEU A 153 -22.89 -4.13 -1.27
C LEU A 153 -24.10 -5.06 -1.05
N TRP A 154 -25.28 -4.66 -1.53
CA TRP A 154 -26.53 -5.36 -1.25
C TRP A 154 -27.34 -5.67 -2.50
N THR A 155 -27.08 -4.98 -3.60
CA THR A 155 -27.85 -5.08 -4.84
C THR A 155 -26.94 -5.19 -6.05
N ASN A 156 -27.42 -5.88 -7.09
CA ASN A 156 -26.81 -5.85 -8.42
C ASN A 156 -27.64 -4.91 -9.30
N LEU A 157 -26.96 -4.09 -10.09
CA LEU A 157 -27.61 -3.31 -11.12
C LEU A 157 -27.82 -4.19 -12.35
N PRO A 158 -29.02 -4.16 -12.96
CA PRO A 158 -29.28 -4.91 -14.17
C PRO A 158 -28.42 -4.38 -15.34
N GLY A 159 -27.85 -5.30 -16.11
CA GLY A 159 -27.15 -5.01 -17.36
C GLY A 159 -25.65 -4.73 -17.24
N HIS A 160 -25.02 -4.59 -18.42
CA HIS A 160 -23.58 -4.37 -18.56
C HIS A 160 -23.21 -2.92 -18.26
N ASN A 161 -23.03 -2.63 -16.98
CA ASN A 161 -22.72 -1.29 -16.50
C ASN A 161 -21.21 -1.01 -16.58
N ARG A 162 -20.85 0.15 -17.15
CA ARG A 162 -19.46 0.65 -17.12
C ARG A 162 -19.16 1.31 -15.79
N ILE A 163 -17.93 1.13 -15.31
CA ILE A 163 -17.42 1.86 -14.16
C ILE A 163 -17.06 3.27 -14.63
N THR A 164 -17.68 4.31 -14.07
CA THR A 164 -17.34 5.71 -14.38
C THR A 164 -16.80 6.42 -13.16
N HIS A 165 -15.82 7.29 -13.39
CA HIS A 165 -15.29 8.19 -12.37
C HIS A 165 -16.24 9.37 -12.23
N CYS A 166 -16.83 9.55 -11.04
CA CYS A 166 -17.90 10.51 -10.77
C CYS A 166 -17.40 11.90 -10.32
N MET A 167 -16.19 12.31 -10.74
CA MET A 167 -15.66 13.65 -10.48
C MET A 167 -15.75 14.53 -11.73
N SER A 168 -15.74 15.84 -11.55
CA SER A 168 -15.74 16.79 -12.69
C SER A 168 -14.45 16.67 -13.51
N GLY A 169 -14.55 16.79 -14.83
CA GLY A 169 -13.40 16.81 -15.73
C GLY A 169 -12.82 15.43 -16.08
N THR A 170 -13.54 14.34 -15.84
CA THR A 170 -13.10 12.96 -16.15
C THR A 170 -13.73 12.35 -17.40
N GLU A 171 -14.31 13.18 -18.28
CA GLU A 171 -14.99 12.73 -19.49
C GLU A 171 -14.06 11.92 -20.41
N GLU A 172 -12.84 12.38 -20.65
CA GLU A 172 -11.85 11.67 -21.46
C GLU A 172 -11.41 10.33 -20.83
N ILE A 173 -11.36 10.29 -19.50
CA ILE A 173 -11.01 9.12 -18.71
C ILE A 173 -12.13 8.08 -18.77
N ASN A 174 -13.39 8.52 -18.72
CA ASN A 174 -14.57 7.66 -18.70
C ASN A 174 -14.87 6.98 -20.05
N LYS A 175 -14.26 7.43 -21.15
CA LYS A 175 -14.43 6.81 -22.48
C LYS A 175 -13.84 5.40 -22.57
N ALA A 176 -12.79 5.11 -21.79
CA ALA A 176 -12.01 3.87 -21.87
C ALA A 176 -12.00 3.10 -20.54
N THR A 177 -13.08 3.15 -19.78
CA THR A 177 -13.17 2.48 -18.48
C THR A 177 -13.62 1.03 -18.58
N PRO A 178 -13.21 0.19 -17.59
CA PRO A 178 -13.67 -1.19 -17.53
C PRO A 178 -15.17 -1.27 -17.19
N TYR A 179 -15.76 -2.41 -17.52
CA TYR A 179 -17.08 -2.79 -17.04
C TYR A 179 -16.99 -3.35 -15.63
N TYR A 180 -18.11 -3.27 -14.89
CA TYR A 180 -18.25 -4.06 -13.69
C TYR A 180 -18.20 -5.55 -14.01
N VAL A 181 -17.59 -6.34 -13.13
CA VAL A 181 -17.66 -7.79 -13.21
C VAL A 181 -19.01 -8.22 -12.66
N GLU A 182 -19.81 -8.93 -13.44
CA GLU A 182 -21.05 -9.52 -12.97
C GLU A 182 -20.73 -10.81 -12.18
N PRO A 183 -21.25 -10.99 -10.95
CA PRO A 183 -22.11 -10.07 -10.21
C PRO A 183 -21.32 -8.94 -9.51
N GLN A 184 -21.79 -7.69 -9.68
CA GLN A 184 -21.21 -6.46 -9.11
C GLN A 184 -21.10 -6.53 -7.59
N LEU A 185 -22.09 -7.17 -6.95
CA LEU A 185 -22.11 -7.48 -5.52
C LEU A 185 -20.82 -8.20 -5.09
N LEU A 186 -20.39 -9.20 -5.85
CA LEU A 186 -19.22 -10.01 -5.51
C LEU A 186 -17.94 -9.20 -5.65
N GLN A 187 -17.88 -8.32 -6.66
CA GLN A 187 -16.81 -7.34 -6.79
C GLN A 187 -16.77 -6.36 -5.60
N ALA A 188 -17.92 -5.82 -5.17
CA ALA A 188 -18.01 -4.93 -4.01
C ALA A 188 -17.56 -5.63 -2.71
N TRP A 189 -18.03 -6.85 -2.47
CA TRP A 189 -17.61 -7.66 -1.33
C TRP A 189 -16.13 -8.08 -1.39
N ALA A 190 -15.54 -8.22 -2.58
CA ALA A 190 -14.10 -8.46 -2.71
C ALA A 190 -13.27 -7.29 -2.16
N TYR A 191 -13.72 -6.04 -2.32
CA TYR A 191 -13.05 -4.88 -1.70
C TYR A 191 -13.18 -4.90 -0.18
N VAL A 192 -14.34 -5.28 0.35
CA VAL A 192 -14.53 -5.49 1.79
C VAL A 192 -13.62 -6.61 2.31
N ALA A 193 -13.47 -7.69 1.55
CA ALA A 193 -12.55 -8.76 1.89
C ALA A 193 -11.09 -8.27 1.91
N CYS A 194 -10.66 -7.43 0.96
CA CYS A 194 -9.33 -6.81 0.97
C CYS A 194 -9.09 -5.95 2.21
N LEU A 195 -10.10 -5.18 2.64
CA LEU A 195 -10.06 -4.37 3.87
C LEU A 195 -9.81 -5.21 5.12
N ILE A 196 -10.42 -6.40 5.19
CA ILE A 196 -10.29 -7.31 6.34
C ILE A 196 -8.98 -8.12 6.24
N ALA A 197 -8.64 -8.59 5.05
CA ALA A 197 -7.46 -9.43 4.82
C ALA A 197 -6.16 -8.69 5.14
N THR A 198 -6.04 -7.42 4.77
CA THR A 198 -4.83 -6.61 4.99
C THR A 198 -4.37 -6.58 6.46
N PRO A 199 -5.18 -6.14 7.44
CA PRO A 199 -4.79 -6.15 8.85
C PRO A 199 -4.56 -7.56 9.40
N VAL A 200 -5.32 -8.57 8.95
CA VAL A 200 -5.13 -9.96 9.38
C VAL A 200 -3.77 -10.49 8.92
N LEU A 201 -3.40 -10.27 7.66
CA LEU A 201 -2.12 -10.70 7.09
C LEU A 201 -0.94 -10.01 7.77
N LEU A 202 -1.01 -8.68 7.96
CA LEU A 202 0.05 -7.93 8.62
C LEU A 202 0.14 -8.25 10.12
N GLY A 203 -1.00 -8.51 10.78
CA GLY A 203 -1.03 -9.00 12.15
C GLY A 203 -0.40 -10.39 12.29
N ALA A 204 -0.67 -11.29 11.35
CA ALA A 204 0.00 -12.59 11.29
C ALA A 204 1.50 -12.45 11.03
N ALA A 205 1.92 -11.54 10.15
CA ALA A 205 3.32 -11.26 9.87
C ALA A 205 4.04 -10.75 11.11
N TRP A 206 3.42 -9.81 11.83
CA TRP A 206 3.94 -9.30 13.10
C TRP A 206 4.09 -10.39 14.16
N TRP A 207 3.09 -11.27 14.27
CA TRP A 207 3.13 -12.40 15.19
C TRP A 207 4.27 -13.37 14.88
N ARG A 208 4.53 -13.64 13.59
CA ARG A 208 5.65 -14.49 13.14
C ARG A 208 7.01 -13.91 13.50
N LEU A 209 7.18 -12.58 13.42
CA LEU A 209 8.43 -11.91 13.82
C LEU A 209 8.64 -11.89 15.34
N GLY A 210 7.58 -12.05 16.13
CA GLY A 210 7.62 -12.09 17.59
C GLY A 210 7.94 -13.47 18.17
N ARG A 211 7.86 -14.53 17.38
CA ARG A 211 8.27 -15.91 17.74
C ARG A 211 9.74 -16.13 17.38
#